data_AF-A0A7J8YA16-F1
#
_entry.id   AF-A0A7J8YA16-F1
#
_cell.length_a   1.000
_cell.length_b   1.000
_cell.length_c   1.000
_cell.angle_alpha   90.00
_cell.angle_beta   90.00
_cell.angle_gamma   90.00
#
_symmetry.space_group_name_H-M   'P 1'
#
loop_
_entity.id
_entity.type
_entity.pdbx_description
1 polymer ?
#
loop_
_entity_poly.entity_id
_entity_poly.type
_entity_poly.pdbx_seq_one_letter_code
_entity_poly.pdbx_strand_id
1 'polypeptide(L)'
;GPIFSDFFRSTGGEEQEKTTKELLEALKIIEEQALGDKKFFGGNAINLVDISYGMIAYWFKILEEVIGVYVLEPNTLPRLCQWAQNFMEVPVIKENIPEGHK
;
A
#
# COMPACT_ATOMS: atom_id res chain seq x y z
N GLY A 1 -0.69 -11.29 4.42
CA GLY A 1 0.39 -12.09 5.01
C GLY A 1 0.61 -11.69 6.46
N PRO A 2 1.33 -12.48 7.28
CA PRO A 2 1.55 -12.21 8.70
C PRO A 2 2.17 -10.82 8.95
N ILE A 3 3.14 -10.40 8.12
CA ILE A 3 3.79 -9.07 8.20
C ILE A 3 2.76 -7.92 8.18
N PHE A 4 1.78 -7.96 7.27
CA PHE A 4 0.73 -6.96 7.21
C PHE A 4 -0.16 -6.98 8.46
N SER A 5 -0.54 -8.18 8.92
CA SER A 5 -1.37 -8.32 10.12
C SER A 5 -0.66 -7.82 11.38
N ASP A 6 0.65 -8.05 11.49
CA ASP A 6 1.45 -7.64 12.64
C ASP A 6 1.63 -6.13 12.66
N PHE A 7 1.92 -5.51 11.51
CA PHE A 7 1.96 -4.05 11.39
C PHE A 7 0.64 -3.39 11.85
N PHE A 8 -0.50 -3.84 11.31
CA PHE A 8 -1.81 -3.26 11.65
C PHE A 8 -2.26 -3.51 13.09
N ARG A 9 -1.71 -4.52 13.77
CA ARG A 9 -2.03 -4.85 15.16
C ARG A 9 -1.08 -4.20 16.17
N SER A 10 0.09 -3.75 15.74
CA SER A 10 1.07 -3.12 16.64
C SER A 10 0.50 -1.85 17.30
N THR A 11 0.76 -1.67 18.59
CA THR A 11 0.13 -0.60 19.40
C THR A 11 1.06 0.57 19.71
N GLY A 12 2.09 0.78 18.89
CA GLY A 12 3.06 1.87 19.05
C GLY A 12 4.39 1.45 19.67
N GLY A 13 5.31 2.41 19.78
CA GLY A 13 6.64 2.19 20.37
C GLY A 13 7.54 1.29 19.52
N GLU A 14 8.44 0.55 20.17
CA GLU A 14 9.45 -0.28 19.51
C GLU A 14 8.84 -1.40 18.63
N GLU A 15 7.67 -1.93 19.01
CA GLU A 15 6.98 -2.96 18.23
C GLU A 15 6.46 -2.41 16.90
N GLN A 16 5.93 -1.19 16.91
CA GLN A 16 5.49 -0.51 15.69
C GLN A 16 6.69 -0.18 14.80
N GLU A 17 7.81 0.29 15.35
CA GLU A 17 9.02 0.57 14.57
C GLU A 17 9.56 -0.69 13.90
N LYS A 18 9.62 -1.81 14.62
CA LYS A 18 10.07 -3.10 14.10
C LYS A 18 9.17 -3.59 12.97
N THR A 19 7.86 -3.65 13.20
CA THR A 19 6.91 -4.14 12.19
C THR A 19 6.83 -3.20 10.98
N THR A 20 7.05 -1.90 11.16
CA THR A 20 7.19 -0.94 10.07
C THR A 20 8.40 -1.26 9.18
N LYS A 21 9.56 -1.54 9.78
CA LYS A 21 10.79 -1.91 9.05
C LYS A 21 10.58 -3.22 8.26
N GLU A 22 10.02 -4.24 8.90
CA GLU A 22 9.74 -5.53 8.25
C GLU A 22 8.74 -5.39 7.09
N LEU A 23 7.69 -4.57 7.27
CA LEU A 23 6.74 -4.26 6.22
C LEU A 23 7.42 -3.52 5.06
N LEU A 24 8.24 -2.51 5.34
CA LEU A 24 8.96 -1.75 4.33
C LEU A 24 9.89 -2.64 3.48
N GLU A 25 10.62 -3.56 4.10
CA GLU A 25 11.48 -4.51 3.39
C GLU A 25 10.66 -5.44 2.47
N ALA A 26 9.53 -5.95 2.96
CA ALA A 26 8.64 -6.78 2.16
C ALA A 26 8.06 -6.01 0.96
N LEU A 27 7.67 -4.74 1.18
CA LEU A 27 7.13 -3.87 0.12
C LEU A 27 8.18 -3.55 -0.95
N LYS A 28 9.45 -3.37 -0.59
CA LYS A 28 10.56 -3.20 -1.56
C LYS A 28 10.69 -4.42 -2.47
N ILE A 29 10.64 -5.62 -1.91
CA ILE A 29 10.69 -6.86 -2.69
C ILE A 29 9.49 -6.96 -3.63
N ILE A 30 8.29 -6.62 -3.14
CA ILE A 30 7.06 -6.61 -3.95
C ILE A 30 7.18 -5.61 -5.11
N GLU A 31 7.65 -4.40 -4.84
CA GLU A 31 7.83 -3.37 -5.86
C GLU A 31 8.82 -3.80 -6.94
N GLU A 32 9.96 -4.37 -6.56
CA GLU A 32 11.01 -4.75 -7.50
C GLU A 32 10.67 -6.02 -8.28
N GLN A 33 10.20 -7.06 -7.60
CA GLN A 33 10.08 -8.40 -8.19
C GLN A 33 8.67 -8.73 -8.70
N ALA A 34 7.62 -8.21 -8.04
CA ALA A 34 6.25 -8.55 -8.39
C ALA A 34 5.59 -7.48 -9.28
N LEU A 35 5.69 -6.20 -8.89
CA LEU A 35 5.15 -5.09 -9.66
C LEU A 35 6.06 -4.78 -10.86
N GLY A 36 7.35 -4.51 -10.61
CA GLY A 36 8.27 -4.03 -11.63
C GLY A 36 7.72 -2.75 -12.30
N ASP A 37 7.91 -2.62 -13.61
CA ASP A 37 7.46 -1.43 -14.37
C ASP A 37 5.99 -1.50 -14.82
N LYS A 38 5.19 -2.43 -14.26
CA LYS A 38 3.79 -2.60 -14.66
C LYS A 38 2.91 -1.52 -14.02
N LYS A 39 1.87 -1.09 -14.74
CA LYS A 39 0.84 -0.18 -14.21
C LYS A 39 0.06 -0.81 -13.05
N PHE A 40 -0.28 -2.08 -13.20
CA PHE A 40 -0.96 -2.94 -12.24
C PHE A 40 -0.18 -4.24 -12.05
N PHE A 41 -0.40 -4.98 -10.96
CA PHE A 41 0.15 -6.33 -10.84
C PHE A 41 -0.35 -7.24 -11.97
N GLY A 42 -1.56 -7.00 -12.47
CA GLY A 42 -2.10 -7.60 -13.70
C GLY A 42 -1.60 -7.02 -15.03
N GLY A 43 -0.64 -6.09 -15.02
CA GLY A 43 -0.13 -5.44 -16.22
C GLY A 43 -0.96 -4.21 -16.60
N ASN A 44 -1.78 -4.34 -17.64
CA ASN A 44 -2.59 -3.22 -18.18
C ASN A 44 -3.98 -3.10 -17.53
N ALA A 45 -4.43 -4.13 -16.83
CA ALA A 45 -5.70 -4.18 -16.11
C ALA A 45 -5.51 -4.75 -14.70
N ILE A 46 -6.41 -4.40 -13.80
CA ILE A 46 -6.43 -4.95 -12.43
C ILE A 46 -6.70 -6.45 -12.46
N ASN A 47 -6.05 -7.19 -11.57
CA ASN A 47 -6.32 -8.61 -11.33
C ASN A 47 -6.60 -8.88 -9.83
N LEU A 48 -6.66 -10.16 -9.46
CA LEU A 48 -6.88 -10.56 -8.08
C LEU A 48 -5.80 -10.06 -7.11
N VAL A 49 -4.55 -9.95 -7.57
CA VAL A 49 -3.44 -9.41 -6.76
C VAL A 49 -3.70 -7.93 -6.49
N ASP A 50 -4.02 -7.13 -7.51
CA ASP A 50 -4.36 -5.72 -7.32
C ASP A 50 -5.48 -5.52 -6.29
N ILE A 51 -6.54 -6.34 -6.35
CA ILE A 51 -7.65 -6.29 -5.38
C ILE A 51 -7.19 -6.70 -3.97
N SER A 52 -6.40 -7.77 -3.85
CA SER A 52 -5.90 -8.27 -2.56
C SER A 52 -5.01 -7.24 -1.86
N TYR A 53 -4.24 -6.49 -2.63
CA TYR A 53 -3.41 -5.39 -2.14
C TYR A 53 -4.18 -4.05 -2.11
N GLY A 54 -5.43 -3.97 -2.56
CA GLY A 54 -6.18 -2.71 -2.65
C GLY A 54 -6.37 -1.99 -1.31
N MET A 55 -6.48 -2.75 -0.21
CA MET A 55 -6.51 -2.18 1.15
C MET A 55 -5.24 -1.37 1.43
N ILE A 56 -4.09 -1.82 0.94
CA ILE A 56 -2.81 -1.16 1.15
C ILE A 56 -2.80 0.20 0.42
N ALA A 57 -3.34 0.28 -0.81
CA ALA A 57 -3.51 1.55 -1.53
C ALA A 57 -4.38 2.57 -0.78
N TYR A 58 -5.47 2.10 -0.15
CA TYR A 58 -6.35 2.95 0.66
C TYR A 58 -5.67 3.46 1.95
N TRP A 59 -5.06 2.56 2.72
CA TRP A 59 -4.42 2.92 3.99
C TRP A 59 -3.16 3.78 3.80
N PHE A 60 -2.45 3.69 2.67
CA PHE A 60 -1.27 4.51 2.44
C PHE A 60 -1.57 6.01 2.35
N LYS A 61 -2.70 6.40 1.77
CA LYS A 61 -3.14 7.80 1.76
C LYS A 61 -3.48 8.30 3.18
N ILE A 62 -3.99 7.41 4.04
CA ILE A 62 -4.44 7.72 5.39
C ILE A 62 -3.29 7.71 6.41
N LEU A 63 -2.31 6.81 6.27
CA LEU A 63 -1.18 6.67 7.21
C LEU A 63 -0.30 7.93 7.24
N GLU A 64 -0.12 8.58 6.10
CA GLU A 64 0.57 9.86 5.98
C GLU A 64 -0.20 10.99 6.71
N GLU A 65 -1.52 11.05 6.56
CA GLU A 65 -2.36 12.12 7.10
C GLU A 65 -2.72 11.96 8.59
N VAL A 66 -2.89 10.73 9.09
CA VAL A 66 -3.48 10.46 10.42
C VAL A 66 -2.45 10.01 11.45
N ILE A 67 -1.43 9.24 11.05
CA ILE A 67 -0.53 8.56 12.01
C ILE A 67 0.90 9.13 11.96
N GLY A 68 1.25 9.93 10.95
CA GLY A 68 2.60 10.50 10.82
C GLY A 68 3.69 9.43 10.65
N VAL A 69 3.31 8.21 10.29
CA VAL A 69 4.23 7.11 10.02
C VAL A 69 4.43 7.03 8.51
N TYR A 70 5.57 7.54 8.07
CA TYR A 70 5.99 7.55 6.67
C TYR A 70 6.47 6.15 6.22
N VAL A 71 5.55 5.18 6.09
CA VAL A 71 5.88 3.84 5.59
C VAL A 71 6.12 3.87 4.07
N LEU A 72 5.45 4.77 3.35
CA LEU A 72 5.70 5.07 1.95
C LEU A 72 6.19 6.50 1.80
N GLU A 73 7.49 6.70 1.85
CA GLU A 73 8.03 7.87 1.17
C GLU A 73 8.05 7.61 -0.34
N PRO A 74 7.56 8.54 -1.18
CA PRO A 74 7.68 8.44 -2.64
C PRO A 74 9.12 8.20 -3.12
N ASN A 75 10.11 8.58 -2.31
CA ASN A 75 11.52 8.33 -2.56
C ASN A 75 11.93 6.86 -2.38
N THR A 76 11.19 6.08 -1.59
CA THR A 76 11.56 4.70 -1.22
C THR A 76 10.80 3.65 -2.03
N LEU A 77 9.54 3.91 -2.37
CA LEU A 77 8.65 2.98 -3.06
C LEU A 77 7.86 3.65 -4.20
N PRO A 78 8.55 4.29 -5.18
CA PRO A 78 7.92 5.15 -6.18
C PRO A 78 6.91 4.43 -7.07
N ARG A 79 7.17 3.20 -7.48
CA ARG A 79 6.26 2.46 -8.37
C ARG A 79 5.04 1.96 -7.63
N LEU A 80 5.18 1.56 -6.37
CA LEU A 80 4.04 1.17 -5.56
C LEU A 80 3.15 2.39 -5.24
N CYS A 81 3.74 3.57 -5.01
CA CYS A 81 2.99 4.83 -4.89
C CYS A 81 2.18 5.12 -6.17
N GLN A 82 2.82 5.01 -7.35
CA GLN A 82 2.15 5.24 -8.62
C GLN A 82 1.04 4.20 -8.89
N TRP A 83 1.30 2.93 -8.55
CA TRP A 83 0.31 1.87 -8.60
C TRP A 83 -0.92 2.19 -7.73
N ALA A 84 -0.71 2.64 -6.49
CA ALA A 84 -1.79 3.00 -5.58
C ALA A 84 -2.65 4.14 -6.15
N GLN A 85 -2.02 5.19 -6.69
CA GLN A 85 -2.74 6.28 -7.36
C GLN A 85 -3.57 5.78 -8.56
N ASN A 86 -2.96 4.96 -9.42
CA ASN A 86 -3.66 4.36 -10.56
C ASN A 86 -4.84 3.48 -10.14
N PHE A 87 -4.66 2.69 -9.07
CA PHE A 87 -5.68 1.78 -8.54
C PHE A 87 -6.89 2.55 -8.00
N MET A 88 -6.65 3.64 -7.26
CA MET A 88 -7.70 4.49 -6.67
C MET A 88 -8.49 5.27 -7.72
N GLU A 89 -7.91 5.53 -8.90
CA GLU A 89 -8.57 6.18 -10.02
C GLU A 89 -9.36 5.21 -10.93
N VAL A 90 -9.30 3.90 -10.67
CA VAL A 90 -10.18 2.95 -11.37
C VAL A 90 -11.64 3.25 -10.99
N PRO A 91 -12.56 3.48 -11.95
CA PRO A 91 -13.92 3.96 -11.66
C PRO A 91 -14.67 3.15 -10.60
N VAL A 92 -14.67 1.81 -10.74
CA VAL A 92 -15.34 0.93 -9.77
C VAL A 92 -14.68 0.96 -8.39
N ILE A 93 -13.37 1.20 -8.29
CA ILE A 93 -12.71 1.37 -7.01
C ILE A 93 -13.11 2.71 -6.41
N LYS A 94 -12.91 3.80 -7.16
CA LYS A 94 -13.20 5.20 -6.77
C LYS A 94 -14.62 5.39 -6.25
N GLU A 95 -15.60 4.77 -6.90
CA GLU A 95 -17.01 4.86 -6.52
C GLU A 95 -17.34 4.11 -5.21
N ASN A 96 -16.54 3.09 -4.85
CA ASN A 96 -16.77 2.19 -3.71
C ASN A 96 -15.83 2.46 -2.52
N ILE A 97 -15.09 3.57 -2.52
CA ILE A 97 -14.24 3.97 -1.39
C ILE A 97 -15.13 4.57 -0.28
N PRO A 98 -14.88 4.23 1.01
CA PRO A 98 -15.63 4.80 2.13
C PRO A 98 -15.66 6.34 2.12
N GLU A 99 -16.84 6.92 2.34
CA GLU A 99 -17.12 8.35 2.10
C GLU A 99 -16.34 9.34 2.99
N GLY A 100 -15.66 8.89 4.04
CA GLY A 100 -14.82 9.75 4.87
C GLY A 100 -13.67 10.43 4.12
N HIS A 101 -13.36 10.00 2.89
CA HIS A 101 -12.21 10.46 2.11
C HIS A 101 -12.46 10.47 0.57
N LYS A 102 -13.71 10.69 0.13
CA LYS A 102 -14.01 10.99 -1.29
C LYS A 102 -13.48 12.36 -1.70
#